data_AF-A0A1V2L3F8-F1
#
_entry.id   AF-A0A1V2L3F8-F1
#
_cell.length_a   1.000
_cell.length_b   1.000
_cell.length_c   1.000
_cell.angle_alpha   90.00
_cell.angle_beta   90.00
_cell.angle_gamma   90.00
#
_symmetry.space_group_name_H-M   'P 1'
#
loop_
_entity.id
_entity.type
_entity.pdbx_description
1 polymer ?
#
loop_
_entity_poly.entity_id
_entity_poly.type
_entity_poly.pdbx_seq_one_letter_code
_entity_poly.pdbx_strand_id
1 'polypeptide(L)'
;MVKKEVSLQRLVTRDLLLLCQLLEQYGPSDLETIHSEFIKHPAFHLSHNELNQDELSITQRQLQQIIDDLVAEYPDMTIIQLCEHFYAKRIAELEKEISETQQKFSEVAATQKQS
;
A
#
# COMPACT_ATOMS: atom_id res chain seq x y z
N MET A 1 0.98 26.02 2.69
CA MET A 1 1.02 24.60 3.12
C MET A 1 1.92 23.86 2.16
N VAL A 2 2.93 23.14 2.66
CA VAL A 2 3.82 22.34 1.80
C VAL A 2 3.05 21.07 1.44
N LYS A 3 2.78 20.85 0.16
CA LYS A 3 2.20 19.58 -0.31
C LYS A 3 3.15 18.46 0.09
N LYS A 4 2.68 17.49 0.87
CA LYS A 4 3.48 16.33 1.27
C LYS A 4 3.63 15.39 0.06
N GLU A 5 4.78 15.44 -0.60
CA GLU A 5 5.07 14.54 -1.72
C GLU A 5 5.13 13.08 -1.27
N VAL A 6 4.35 12.21 -1.92
CA VAL A 6 4.40 10.76 -1.71
C VAL A 6 5.53 10.19 -2.56
N SER A 7 6.42 9.43 -1.93
CA SER A 7 7.53 8.70 -2.57
C SER A 7 7.42 7.21 -2.25
N LEU A 8 8.18 6.36 -2.96
CA LEU A 8 8.15 4.90 -2.76
C LEU A 8 8.33 4.51 -1.28
N GLN A 9 9.25 5.18 -0.57
CA GLN A 9 9.52 4.93 0.86
C GLN A 9 8.36 5.28 1.80
N ARG A 10 7.38 6.04 1.32
CA ARG A 10 6.17 6.41 2.08
C ARG A 10 4.99 5.50 1.76
N LEU A 11 5.10 4.63 0.76
CA LEU A 11 4.07 3.66 0.41
C LEU A 11 4.17 2.45 1.33
N VAL A 12 3.05 2.07 1.94
CA VAL A 12 2.98 0.84 2.74
C VAL A 12 2.77 -0.38 1.83
N THR A 13 2.96 -1.58 2.36
CA THR A 13 2.75 -2.86 1.63
C THR A 13 1.40 -2.90 0.90
N ARG A 14 0.34 -2.33 1.49
CA ARG A 14 -0.98 -2.22 0.88
C ARG A 14 -0.98 -1.37 -0.39
N ASP A 15 -0.28 -0.24 -0.38
CA ASP A 15 -0.20 0.66 -1.52
C ASP A 15 0.63 0.05 -2.64
N LEU A 16 1.74 -0.59 -2.30
CA LEU A 16 2.60 -1.29 -3.27
C LEU A 16 1.88 -2.47 -3.91
N LEU A 17 1.12 -3.24 -3.13
CA LEU A 17 0.27 -4.31 -3.65
C LEU A 17 -0.76 -3.77 -4.64
N LEU A 18 -1.48 -2.70 -4.28
CA LEU A 18 -2.44 -2.05 -5.16
C LEU A 18 -1.78 -1.59 -6.47
N LEU A 19 -0.61 -0.95 -6.40
CA LEU A 19 0.11 -0.50 -7.58
C LEU A 19 0.48 -1.67 -8.50
N CYS A 20 0.97 -2.78 -7.93
CA CYS A 20 1.31 -3.98 -8.70
C CYS A 20 0.06 -4.58 -9.39
N GLN A 21 -1.08 -4.63 -8.70
CA GLN A 21 -2.34 -5.14 -9.27
C GLN A 21 -2.82 -4.28 -10.44
N LEU A 22 -2.73 -2.95 -10.32
CA LEU A 22 -3.10 -2.04 -11.41
C LEU A 22 -2.14 -2.17 -12.61
N LEU A 23 -0.84 -2.33 -12.35
CA LEU A 23 0.17 -2.58 -13.40
C LEU A 23 -0.09 -3.90 -14.12
N GLU A 24 -0.48 -4.95 -13.39
CA GLU A 24 -0.84 -6.24 -13.97
C GLU A 24 -2.12 -6.14 -14.83
N GLN A 25 -3.15 -5.46 -14.31
CA GLN A 25 -4.47 -5.37 -14.95
C GLN A 25 -4.47 -4.53 -16.23
N TYR A 26 -3.79 -3.37 -16.21
CA TYR A 26 -3.83 -2.40 -17.32
C TYR A 26 -2.57 -2.42 -18.19
N GLY A 27 -1.49 -3.03 -17.69
CA GLY A 27 -0.17 -2.98 -18.32
C GLY A 27 0.54 -1.65 -18.07
N PRO A 28 1.88 -1.65 -17.95
CA PRO A 28 2.66 -0.47 -17.55
C PRO A 28 2.60 0.69 -18.57
N SER A 29 2.09 0.46 -19.78
CA SER A 29 1.92 1.49 -20.80
C SER A 29 0.73 2.41 -20.57
N ASP A 30 -0.30 1.97 -19.83
CA ASP A 30 -1.50 2.77 -19.55
C ASP A 30 -1.39 3.53 -18.21
N LEU A 31 -0.38 4.39 -18.12
CA LEU A 31 -0.09 5.16 -16.91
C LEU A 31 -1.24 6.08 -16.50
N GLU A 32 -2.03 6.59 -17.46
CA GLU A 32 -3.16 7.47 -17.17
C GLU A 32 -4.25 6.73 -16.39
N THR A 33 -4.65 5.54 -16.85
CA THR A 33 -5.64 4.72 -16.15
C THR A 33 -5.10 4.26 -14.80
N ILE A 34 -3.87 3.76 -14.75
CA ILE A 34 -3.24 3.33 -13.49
C ILE A 34 -3.21 4.47 -12.48
N HIS A 35 -2.83 5.67 -12.91
CA HIS A 35 -2.79 6.85 -12.04
C HIS A 35 -4.16 7.24 -11.51
N SER A 36 -5.17 7.29 -12.39
CA SER A 36 -6.54 7.60 -12.01
C SER A 36 -7.09 6.59 -11.00
N GLU A 37 -6.92 5.30 -11.26
CA GLU A 37 -7.40 4.24 -10.38
C GLU A 37 -6.64 4.25 -9.04
N PHE A 38 -5.32 4.38 -9.07
CA PHE A 38 -4.49 4.37 -7.86
C PHE A 38 -4.89 5.46 -6.86
N ILE A 39 -4.96 6.72 -7.32
CA ILE A 39 -5.24 7.85 -6.42
C ILE A 39 -6.70 7.89 -5.96
N LYS A 40 -7.63 7.25 -6.67
CA LYS A 40 -9.06 7.19 -6.28
C LYS A 40 -9.39 5.95 -5.46
N HIS A 41 -8.47 4.99 -5.38
CA HIS A 41 -8.75 3.70 -4.77
C HIS A 41 -8.98 3.83 -3.25
N PRO A 42 -10.04 3.22 -2.70
CA PRO A 42 -10.31 3.28 -1.25
C PRO A 42 -9.15 2.77 -0.39
N ALA A 43 -8.43 1.74 -0.85
CA ALA A 43 -7.29 1.20 -0.11
C ALA A 43 -6.15 2.22 0.03
N PHE A 44 -5.90 3.02 -1.02
CA PHE A 44 -4.89 4.08 -0.99
C PHE A 44 -5.33 5.20 -0.04
N HIS A 45 -6.59 5.64 -0.12
CA HIS A 45 -7.13 6.63 0.82
C HIS A 45 -7.07 6.19 2.28
N LEU A 46 -7.25 4.90 2.56
CA LEU A 46 -7.13 4.37 3.93
C LEU A 46 -5.71 4.44 4.47
N SER A 47 -4.69 4.15 3.63
CA SER A 47 -3.28 4.25 4.01
C SER A 47 -2.82 5.69 4.22
N HIS A 48 -3.49 6.65 3.58
CA HIS A 48 -3.12 8.06 3.56
C HIS A 48 -4.24 8.96 4.10
N ASN A 49 -5.06 8.43 5.01
CA ASN A 49 -6.26 9.10 5.55
C ASN A 49 -5.98 10.41 6.31
N GLU A 50 -4.73 10.64 6.72
CA GLU A 50 -4.25 11.89 7.32
C GLU A 50 -4.02 13.01 6.29
N LEU A 51 -4.00 12.69 4.99
CA LEU A 51 -3.89 13.66 3.92
C LEU A 51 -5.29 14.10 3.50
N ASN A 52 -5.57 15.40 3.51
CA ASN A 52 -6.81 15.92 2.92
C ASN A 52 -6.86 15.59 1.43
N GLN A 53 -8.06 15.55 0.81
CA GLN A 53 -8.20 15.28 -0.64
C GLN A 53 -7.35 16.23 -1.51
N ASP A 54 -7.13 17.47 -1.06
CA ASP A 54 -6.26 18.45 -1.73
C ASP A 54 -4.75 18.23 -1.49
N GLU A 55 -4.40 17.38 -0.52
CA GLU A 55 -3.02 17.00 -0.15
C GLU A 55 -2.58 15.67 -0.78
N LEU A 56 -3.52 14.85 -1.27
CA LEU A 56 -3.27 13.65 -2.07
C LEU A 56 -2.99 14.02 -3.53
N SER A 57 -1.85 14.64 -3.80
CA SER A 57 -1.43 14.94 -5.18
C SER A 57 -0.22 14.09 -5.57
N ILE A 58 -0.46 12.82 -5.89
CA ILE A 58 0.48 12.08 -6.75
C ILE A 58 0.17 12.54 -8.17
N THR A 59 1.17 13.02 -8.89
CA THR A 59 1.08 13.28 -10.34
C THR A 59 1.44 12.02 -11.12
N GLN A 60 1.02 11.91 -12.39
CA GLN A 60 1.44 10.80 -13.25
C GLN A 60 2.96 10.66 -13.31
N ARG A 61 3.70 11.78 -13.36
CA ARG A 61 5.17 11.78 -13.35
C ARG A 61 5.74 11.16 -12.07
N GLN A 62 5.17 11.51 -10.91
CA GLN A 62 5.59 10.92 -9.64
C GLN A 62 5.24 9.44 -9.57
N LEU A 63 4.08 9.04 -10.08
CA LEU A 63 3.71 7.64 -10.14
C LEU A 63 4.66 6.84 -11.04
N GLN A 64 5.03 7.39 -12.21
CA GLN A 64 6.04 6.77 -13.07
C GLN A 64 7.37 6.59 -12.33
N GLN A 65 7.84 7.61 -11.60
CA GLN A 65 9.07 7.49 -10.81
C GLN A 65 8.94 6.39 -9.74
N ILE A 66 7.80 6.28 -9.06
CA ILE A 66 7.54 5.22 -8.09
C ILE A 66 7.58 3.84 -8.75
N ILE A 67 7.01 3.70 -9.96
CA ILE A 67 7.05 2.45 -10.74
C ILE A 67 8.50 2.11 -11.12
N ASP A 68 9.27 3.09 -11.59
CA ASP A 68 10.67 2.92 -11.97
C ASP A 68 11.52 2.50 -10.76
N ASP A 69 11.33 3.17 -9.61
CA ASP A 69 12.02 2.86 -8.36
C ASP A 69 11.65 1.45 -7.86
N LEU A 70 10.37 1.05 -7.97
CA LEU A 70 9.90 -0.29 -7.61
C LEU A 70 10.57 -1.36 -8.48
N VAL A 71 10.63 -1.16 -9.79
CA VAL A 71 11.30 -2.11 -10.71
C VAL A 71 12.80 -2.15 -10.43
N ALA A 72 13.43 -1.03 -10.08
CA ALA A 72 14.84 -0.98 -9.72
C ALA A 72 15.14 -1.69 -8.39
N GLU A 73 14.22 -1.66 -7.41
CA GLU A 73 14.36 -2.37 -6.13
C GLU A 73 14.21 -3.90 -6.29
N TYR A 74 13.43 -4.34 -7.27
CA TYR A 74 13.15 -5.76 -7.54
C TYR A 74 13.44 -6.12 -9.02
N PRO A 75 14.71 -6.01 -9.48
CA PRO A 75 15.05 -6.09 -10.90
C PRO A 75 14.80 -7.48 -11.52
N ASP A 76 14.79 -8.53 -10.69
CA ASP A 76 14.62 -9.92 -11.12
C ASP A 76 13.16 -10.42 -11.03
N MET A 77 12.21 -9.53 -10.72
CA MET A 77 10.79 -9.87 -10.58
C MET A 77 9.95 -9.26 -11.70
N THR A 78 9.13 -10.09 -12.33
CA THR A 78 8.04 -9.62 -13.19
C THR A 78 6.94 -8.96 -12.36
N ILE A 79 6.05 -8.17 -12.99
CA ILE A 79 4.90 -7.56 -12.29
C ILE A 79 4.03 -8.61 -11.58
N ILE A 80 3.82 -9.79 -12.19
CA ILE A 80 3.07 -10.89 -11.57
C ILE A 80 3.78 -11.38 -10.31
N GLN A 81 5.10 -11.58 -10.37
CA GLN A 81 5.90 -11.99 -9.21
C GLN A 81 5.93 -10.91 -8.12
N LEU A 82 5.89 -9.63 -8.49
CA LEU A 82 5.74 -8.52 -7.56
C LEU A 82 4.37 -8.55 -6.87
N CYS A 83 3.28 -8.80 -7.60
CA CYS A 83 1.96 -9.02 -7.01
C CYS A 83 2.03 -10.15 -5.97
N GLU A 84 2.56 -11.32 -6.33
CA GLU A 84 2.69 -12.46 -5.42
C GLU A 84 3.55 -12.13 -4.18
N HIS A 85 4.66 -11.41 -4.37
CA HIS A 85 5.54 -10.97 -3.30
C HIS A 85 4.79 -10.09 -2.28
N PHE A 86 4.10 -9.04 -2.75
CA PHE A 86 3.38 -8.13 -1.86
C PHE A 86 2.10 -8.75 -1.28
N TYR A 87 1.48 -9.71 -1.97
CA TYR A 87 0.40 -10.53 -1.40
C TYR A 87 0.91 -11.31 -0.18
N ALA A 88 2.00 -12.06 -0.33
CA ALA A 88 2.58 -12.82 0.77
C ALA A 88 2.97 -11.92 1.95
N LYS A 89 3.57 -10.76 1.66
CA LYS A 89 3.93 -9.77 2.67
C LYS A 89 2.72 -9.23 3.41
N ARG A 90 1.62 -8.90 2.70
CA ARG A 90 0.40 -8.38 3.33
C ARG A 90 -0.33 -9.44 4.15
N ILE A 91 -0.32 -10.70 3.71
CA ILE A 91 -0.88 -11.82 4.49
C ILE A 91 -0.13 -11.94 5.82
N ALA A 92 1.21 -11.96 5.80
CA ALA A 92 2.00 -12.04 7.03
C ALA A 92 1.76 -10.85 7.99
N GLU A 93 1.59 -9.62 7.46
CA GLU A 93 1.21 -8.45 8.26
C GLU A 93 -0.17 -8.64 8.91
N LEU A 94 -1.16 -9.10 8.15
CA LEU A 94 -2.52 -9.35 8.66
C LEU A 94 -2.53 -10.43 9.74
N GLU A 95 -1.81 -11.53 9.54
CA GLU A 95 -1.68 -12.60 10.54
C GLU A 95 -1.06 -12.08 11.84
N LYS A 96 -0.03 -11.22 11.73
CA LYS A 96 0.57 -10.54 12.88
C LYS A 96 -0.42 -9.60 13.57
N GLU A 97 -1.12 -8.74 12.82
CA GLU A 97 -2.15 -7.83 13.35
C GLU A 97 -3.26 -8.60 14.11
N ILE A 98 -3.70 -9.74 13.55
CA ILE A 98 -4.69 -10.63 14.17
C ILE A 98 -4.15 -11.21 15.48
N SER A 99 -2.92 -11.75 15.46
CA SER A 99 -2.30 -12.36 16.65
C SER A 99 -2.12 -11.34 17.78
N GLU A 100 -1.60 -10.15 17.48
CA GLU A 100 -1.43 -9.07 18.46
C GLU A 100 -2.78 -8.62 19.05
N THR A 101 -3.81 -8.57 18.21
CA THR A 101 -5.16 -8.20 18.63
C THR A 101 -5.76 -9.26 19.55
N GLN A 102 -5.63 -10.55 19.22
CA GLN A 102 -6.07 -11.67 20.06
C GLN A 102 -5.37 -11.69 21.42
N GLN A 103 -4.08 -11.36 21.45
CA GLN A 103 -3.32 -11.25 22.70
C GLN A 103 -3.88 -10.12 23.58
N LYS A 104 -4.06 -8.90 23.01
CA LYS A 104 -4.64 -7.75 23.74
C LYS A 104 -6.03 -8.07 24.30
N PHE A 105 -6.89 -8.74 23.52
CA PHE A 105 -8.21 -9.16 24.01
C PHE A 105 -8.11 -10.14 25.19
N SER A 106 -7.16 -11.07 25.13
CA SER A 106 -6.93 -12.05 26.20
C SER A 106 -6.44 -11.39 27.49
N GLU A 107 -5.56 -10.40 27.38
CA GLU A 107 -5.05 -9.59 28.50
C GLU A 107 -6.15 -8.76 29.17
N VAL A 108 -7.02 -8.12 28.37
CA VAL A 108 -8.19 -7.37 28.87
C VAL A 108 -9.20 -8.30 29.55
N ALA A 109 -9.49 -9.46 28.96
CA ALA A 109 -10.39 -10.44 29.57
C ALA A 109 -9.85 -11.03 30.88
N ALA A 110 -8.53 -11.17 31.01
CA ALA A 110 -7.88 -11.63 32.24
C ALA A 110 -7.93 -10.57 33.36
N THR A 111 -7.73 -9.29 33.02
CA THR A 111 -7.80 -8.18 33.99
C THR A 111 -9.22 -7.92 34.50
N GLN A 112 -10.24 -8.11 33.65
CA GLN A 112 -11.65 -8.00 34.07
C GLN A 112 -12.13 -9.13 34.99
N LYS A 113 -11.47 -10.30 34.99
CA LYS A 113 -11.79 -11.41 35.92
C LYS A 113 -11.12 -11.29 37.29
N GLN A 114 -10.16 -10.37 37.43
CA GLN A 114 -9.40 -10.14 38.67
C GLN A 114 -9.84 -8.88 39.43
N SER A 115 -10.77 -8.11 38.86
CA SER A 115 -11.42 -6.94 39.49
C SER A 115 -12.82 -7.31 39.97
#